data_AF-A0A0B7ANG9-F1
#
_entry.id   AF-A0A0B7ANG9-F1
#
_cell.length_a   1.000
_cell.length_b   1.000
_cell.length_c   1.000
_cell.angle_alpha   90.00
_cell.angle_beta   90.00
_cell.angle_gamma   90.00
#
_symmetry.space_group_name_H-M   'P 1'
#
loop_
_entity.id
_entity.type
_entity.pdbx_description
1 polymer ?
#
loop_
_entity_poly.entity_id
_entity_poly.type
_entity_poly.pdbx_seq_one_letter_code
_entity_poly.pdbx_strand_id
1 'polypeptide(L)' 'MLRRKPTRIELKMSDLEEYETVKKEREAAAKTSKVDLNLTPEMFTAKNRMEIIHARIGYDPKPLPQPSTLPH' A
#
# COMPACT_ATOMS: atom_id res chain seq x y z
N MET A 1 35.74 31.58 5.35
CA MET A 1 34.63 32.08 4.50
C MET A 1 33.32 31.94 5.27
N LEU A 2 32.49 32.98 5.34
CA LEU A 2 31.22 32.91 6.07
C LEU A 2 30.17 32.17 5.24
N ARG A 3 29.47 31.20 5.84
CA ARG A 3 28.42 30.42 5.16
C ARG A 3 27.04 31.02 5.40
N ARG A 4 26.21 31.09 4.37
CA ARG A 4 24.79 31.49 4.48
C ARG A 4 23.91 30.32 4.93
N LYS A 5 22.71 30.63 5.41
CA LYS A 5 21.72 29.61 5.76
C LYS A 5 21.18 28.94 4.48
N PRO A 6 20.86 27.63 4.54
CA PRO A 6 20.20 26.92 3.45
C PRO A 6 18.84 27.54 3.11
N THR A 7 18.44 27.40 1.85
CA THR A 7 17.13 27.88 1.39
C THR A 7 16.03 26.94 1.88
N ARG A 8 14.97 27.50 2.45
CA ARG A 8 13.73 26.77 2.80
C ARG A 8 12.76 26.85 1.63
N ILE A 9 12.20 25.70 1.24
CA ILE A 9 11.18 25.62 0.20
C ILE A 9 9.82 25.84 0.86
N GLU A 10 9.00 26.71 0.29
CA GLU A 10 7.65 27.01 0.75
C GLU A 10 6.64 26.62 -0.33
N LEU A 11 5.43 26.24 0.09
CA LEU A 11 4.33 25.91 -0.81
C LEU A 11 3.74 27.17 -1.46
N LYS A 12 3.43 27.07 -2.74
CA LYS A 12 2.92 28.17 -3.57
C LYS A 12 1.63 27.77 -4.26
N MET A 13 0.91 28.77 -4.77
CA MET A 13 -0.33 28.53 -5.52
C MET A 13 -0.09 27.73 -6.82
N SER A 14 1.12 27.77 -7.39
CA SER A 14 1.51 26.94 -8.53
C SER A 14 1.43 25.44 -8.24
N ASP A 15 1.60 25.04 -6.98
CA ASP A 15 1.65 23.63 -6.60
C ASP A 15 0.24 23.00 -6.65
N LEU A 16 -0.81 23.83 -6.62
CA LEU A 16 -2.20 23.38 -6.84
C LEU A 16 -2.44 22.98 -8.29
N GLU A 17 -1.79 23.65 -9.24
CA GLU A 17 -1.91 23.31 -10.66
C GLU A 17 -1.28 21.95 -10.94
N GLU A 18 -0.12 21.67 -10.33
CA GLU A 18 0.53 20.35 -10.37
C GLU A 18 -0.35 19.25 -9.76
N TYR A 19 -1.06 19.55 -8.67
CA TYR A 19 -2.00 18.60 -8.09
C TYR A 19 -3.15 18.24 -9.04
N GLU A 20 -3.76 19.24 -9.70
CA GLU A 20 -4.89 19.00 -10.59
C GLU A 20 -4.49 18.22 -11.86
N THR A 21 -3.27 18.42 -12.38
CA THR A 21 -2.77 17.61 -13.51
C THR A 21 -2.59 16.14 -13.09
N VAL A 22 -1.93 15.88 -11.97
CA VAL A 22 -1.71 14.52 -11.45
C VAL A 22 -3.03 13.84 -11.12
N LYS A 23 -3.98 14.56 -10.52
CA LYS A 23 -5.33 14.03 -10.23
C LYS A 23 -6.06 13.66 -11.51
N LYS A 24 -6.05 14.51 -12.53
CA LYS A 24 -6.66 14.25 -13.83
C LYS A 24 -6.04 13.03 -14.52
N GLU A 25 -4.72 12.90 -14.49
CA GLU A 25 -4.01 11.73 -15.02
C GLU A 25 -4.37 10.46 -14.25
N ARG A 26 -4.44 10.51 -12.92
CA ARG A 26 -4.85 9.36 -12.09
C ARG A 26 -6.28 8.93 -12.39
N GLU A 27 -7.21 9.86 -12.56
CA GLU A 27 -8.58 9.55 -12.95
C GLU A 27 -8.68 8.98 -14.38
N ALA A 28 -7.88 9.48 -15.32
CA ALA A 28 -7.80 8.94 -16.68
C ALA A 28 -7.22 7.53 -16.68
N ALA A 29 -6.12 7.31 -15.95
CA ALA A 29 -5.52 5.99 -15.76
C ALA A 29 -6.52 5.02 -15.11
N ALA A 30 -7.25 5.44 -14.07
CA ALA A 30 -8.31 4.66 -13.45
C ALA A 30 -9.46 4.32 -14.41
N LYS A 31 -9.79 5.19 -15.37
CA LYS A 31 -10.79 4.87 -16.41
C LYS A 31 -10.27 3.81 -17.39
N THR A 32 -8.97 3.81 -17.71
CA THR A 32 -8.36 2.79 -18.57
C THR A 32 -8.09 1.46 -17.86
N SER A 33 -7.84 1.47 -16.54
CA SER A 33 -7.59 0.26 -15.73
C SER A 33 -8.85 -0.38 -15.14
N LYS A 34 -10.05 0.16 -15.40
CA LYS A 34 -11.34 -0.47 -15.07
C LYS A 34 -11.62 -1.77 -15.84
N VAL A 35 -10.72 -2.22 -16.71
CA VAL A 35 -10.83 -3.52 -17.38
C VAL A 35 -10.32 -4.68 -16.50
N ASP A 36 -9.48 -4.45 -15.48
CA ASP A 36 -8.85 -5.55 -14.71
C ASP A 36 -8.99 -5.44 -13.17
N LEU A 37 -10.08 -4.87 -12.66
CA LEU A 37 -10.45 -4.97 -11.24
C LEU A 37 -11.89 -5.49 -11.02
N ASN A 38 -12.42 -6.23 -12.01
CA ASN A 38 -13.51 -7.17 -11.76
C ASN A 38 -12.95 -8.42 -11.07
N LEU A 39 -12.42 -8.26 -9.86
CA LEU A 39 -12.39 -9.38 -8.92
C LEU A 39 -13.81 -9.48 -8.38
N THR A 40 -14.55 -10.44 -8.94
CA THR A 40 -15.92 -10.77 -8.54
C THR A 40 -15.98 -10.96 -7.02
N PRO A 41 -17.00 -10.41 -6.33
CA PRO A 41 -17.14 -10.54 -4.87
C PRO A 41 -17.22 -12.00 -4.39
N GLU A 42 -17.55 -12.94 -5.27
CA GLU A 42 -17.70 -14.37 -4.96
C GLU A 42 -16.38 -15.08 -4.64
N MET A 43 -15.22 -14.52 -5.04
CA MET A 43 -13.93 -15.17 -4.80
C MET A 43 -13.27 -14.77 -3.47
N PHE A 44 -13.69 -13.68 -2.83
CA PHE A 44 -13.16 -13.19 -1.56
C PHE A 44 -13.99 -13.65 -0.35
N THR A 45 -14.06 -14.96 -0.13
CA THR A 45 -14.41 -15.42 1.23
C THR A 45 -13.26 -15.07 2.18
N ALA A 46 -13.56 -14.78 3.46
CA ALA A 46 -12.53 -14.40 4.43
C ALA A 46 -11.37 -15.41 4.52
N LYS A 47 -11.64 -16.70 4.27
CA LYS A 47 -10.64 -17.77 4.21
C LYS A 47 -9.69 -17.62 3.01
N ASN A 48 -10.22 -17.37 1.82
CA ASN A 48 -9.41 -17.19 0.60
C ASN A 48 -8.54 -15.91 0.69
N ARG A 49 -9.08 -14.84 1.29
CA ARG A 49 -8.31 -13.61 1.53
C ARG A 49 -7.08 -13.86 2.40
N MET A 50 -7.22 -14.64 3.48
CA MET A 50 -6.10 -14.93 4.37
C MET A 50 -5.05 -15.81 3.70
N GLU A 51 -5.47 -16.81 2.90
CA GLU A 51 -4.56 -17.68 2.15
C GLU A 51 -3.72 -16.89 1.12
N ILE A 52 -4.35 -15.98 0.39
CA ILE A 52 -3.66 -15.06 -0.53
C ILE A 52 -2.63 -14.20 0.22
N ILE A 53 -3.01 -13.66 1.38
CA ILE A 53 -2.11 -12.85 2.20
C ILE A 53 -0.94 -13.68 2.71
N HIS A 54 -1.17 -14.89 3.22
CA HIS A 54 -0.13 -15.78 3.72
C HIS A 54 0.90 -16.11 2.63
N ALA A 55 0.45 -16.49 1.44
CA ALA A 55 1.32 -16.75 0.29
C ALA A 55 2.12 -15.50 -0.10
N ARG A 56 1.51 -14.31 -0.03
CA ARG A 56 2.17 -13.05 -0.39
C ARG A 56 3.26 -12.62 0.59
N ILE A 57 3.07 -12.88 1.89
CA ILE A 57 4.04 -12.51 2.94
C ILE A 57 4.99 -13.66 3.32
N GLY A 58 4.87 -14.82 2.64
CA GLY A 58 5.67 -16.00 2.96
C GLY A 58 5.37 -16.59 4.34
N TYR A 59 4.15 -16.38 4.85
CA TYR A 59 3.73 -16.91 6.16
C TYR A 59 3.33 -18.37 6.02
N ASP A 60 4.08 -19.26 6.66
CA ASP A 60 3.78 -20.67 6.80
C ASP A 60 3.27 -20.93 8.23
N PRO A 61 1.97 -21.23 8.43
CA PRO A 61 1.37 -21.44 9.75
C PRO A 61 1.78 -22.78 10.39
N LYS A 62 2.99 -23.28 10.12
CA LYS A 62 3.55 -24.41 10.86
C LYS A 62 3.52 -24.06 12.35
N PRO A 63 2.84 -24.85 13.20
CA PRO A 63 2.84 -24.59 14.62
C PRO A 63 4.28 -24.64 15.11
N LEU A 64 4.78 -23.52 15.66
CA LEU A 64 6.06 -23.55 16.37
C LEU A 64 5.89 -24.58 17.51
N PRO A 65 6.87 -25.47 17.72
CA PRO A 65 6.83 -26.42 18.83
C PRO A 65 6.64 -25.62 20.12
N GLN A 66 5.56 -25.92 20.86
CA GLN A 66 5.25 -25.27 22.12
C GLN A 66 6.43 -25.47 23.09
N PRO A 67 6.97 -24.42 23.72
CA PRO A 67 8.03 -24.59 24.70
C PRO A 67 7.50 -25.36 25.92
N SER A 68 8.02 -26.57 26.12
CA SER A 68 7.66 -27.47 27.21
C SER A 68 8.29 -27.04 28.53
N THR A 69 7.86 -25.92 29.13
CA THR A 69 8.28 -25.60 30.51
C THR A 69 7.25 -24.73 31.22
N LEU A 70 6.39 -25.37 32.01
CA LEU A 70 5.84 -24.80 33.24
C LEU A 70 6.37 -25.67 34.40
N PRO A 71 7.19 -25.15 35.34
CA PRO A 71 7.52 -25.89 36.54
C PRO A 71 6.32 -25.92 37.51
N HIS A 72 6.19 -27.05 38.20
CA HIS A 72 5.11 -27.41 39.12
C HIS A 72 5.34 -26.85 40.53
#